data_AF-A0A7X8J126-F1
#
_entry.id   AF-A0A7X8J126-F1
#
_cell.length_a   1.000
_cell.length_b   1.000
_cell.length_c   1.000
_cell.angle_alpha   90.00
_cell.angle_beta   90.00
_cell.angle_gamma   90.00
#
_symmetry.space_group_name_H-M   'P 1'
#
loop_
_entity.id
_entity.type
_entity.pdbx_description
1 polymer ?
#
loop_
_entity_poly.entity_id
_entity_poly.type
_entity_poly.pdbx_seq_one_letter_code
_entity_poly.pdbx_strand_id
1 'polypeptide(L)'
;MLPTTTKLKPFTKWTGGKRQLLEDLIELIPETINRYFEPFVGGGALLFELAPSKVTINDFNTDLILAYRMIRDNLDELISILKIHKENNTKDYYLDLRSTDRDGRLEKMTDPEKAARLLYMLRVNFNGLYRVNSKNQFNVPYGRYKDPKIVDEDLLCSISEYLNKNDIEILNTDFKDAVSTAKEGDFVYFDPPYAPVSSTSSFTSYTNEGFDEFEQKRLRNVFVELSNKGVNVMLSNSDVELIRDLYSDIPGIDIRVVRANRMINSNANQRLEYFMKTLSVTNRTPDYYVNWEKVTRETKKYELELNTLNYLIGKDNIYNEALELFNMQPNLIKALPSLIASRDKQLDVLNIDKEENMDFYKLDFINIDTNNIESYLEFSKESGLFNFLQYDANRSLVDYVYGVEAGLDSNARKNRSGSTMEKILKRNIIKISKKFDIEHQSQATASFIKDNWGIDIQVDKTARRFDEAVFCSKSKNLWLIETNYYGGGGSKLKATAGEFITLNELVSEPKSNINFVWVTDGQGWHTARLPLLESFGHIRYVFNLKMLKDGYLESLFK
;
A
#
# COMPACT_ATOMS: atom_id res chain seq x y z
N MET A 1 11.34 -25.58 -36.74
CA MET A 1 10.05 -24.98 -36.35
C MET A 1 10.10 -23.52 -36.76
N LEU A 2 9.14 -23.04 -37.54
CA LEU A 2 9.05 -21.62 -37.86
C LEU A 2 8.73 -20.86 -36.55
N PRO A 3 9.49 -19.81 -36.16
CA PRO A 3 9.18 -19.07 -34.96
C PRO A 3 7.84 -18.34 -35.16
N THR A 4 6.91 -18.53 -34.24
CA THR A 4 5.77 -17.65 -34.07
C THR A 4 6.30 -16.22 -33.84
N THR A 5 6.02 -15.28 -34.74
CA THR A 5 6.47 -13.89 -34.65
C THR A 5 5.84 -13.22 -33.43
N THR A 6 6.55 -13.24 -32.31
CA THR A 6 6.13 -12.55 -31.08
C THR A 6 6.26 -11.04 -31.31
N LYS A 7 5.19 -10.28 -31.08
CA LYS A 7 5.23 -8.81 -31.20
C LYS A 7 6.33 -8.26 -30.29
N LEU A 8 7.24 -7.46 -30.85
CA LEU A 8 8.31 -6.80 -30.10
C LEU A 8 7.71 -5.88 -29.03
N LYS A 9 8.34 -5.89 -27.85
CA LYS A 9 7.97 -5.04 -26.72
C LYS A 9 9.17 -4.89 -25.78
N PRO A 10 9.21 -3.88 -24.90
CA PRO A 10 10.29 -3.73 -23.92
C PRO A 10 10.54 -5.01 -23.12
N PHE A 11 11.80 -5.48 -23.10
CA PHE A 11 12.23 -6.68 -22.37
C PHE A 11 12.23 -6.49 -20.85
N THR A 12 12.26 -5.24 -20.38
CA THR A 12 12.20 -4.89 -18.96
C THR A 12 11.16 -3.80 -18.69
N LYS A 13 10.69 -3.73 -17.44
CA LYS A 13 9.95 -2.57 -16.96
C LYS A 13 10.97 -1.46 -16.71
N TRP A 14 10.69 -0.27 -17.24
CA TRP A 14 11.55 0.89 -17.08
C TRP A 14 10.73 2.11 -16.66
N THR A 15 11.29 2.91 -15.77
CA THR A 15 10.66 4.15 -15.30
C THR A 15 10.46 5.09 -16.49
N GLY A 16 9.28 5.70 -16.59
CA GLY A 16 8.93 6.59 -17.70
C GLY A 16 8.45 5.89 -18.98
N GLY A 17 8.32 4.56 -18.98
CA GLY A 17 7.94 3.78 -20.16
C GLY A 17 6.68 4.30 -20.87
N LYS A 18 6.78 4.50 -22.18
CA LYS A 18 5.78 5.20 -23.02
C LYS A 18 4.63 4.35 -23.54
N ARG A 19 4.44 3.13 -23.03
CA ARG A 19 3.38 2.22 -23.51
C ARG A 19 1.97 2.83 -23.49
N GLN A 20 1.66 3.69 -22.51
CA GLN A 20 0.35 4.35 -22.41
C GLN A 20 0.16 5.49 -23.40
N LEU A 21 1.25 6.02 -23.98
CA LEU A 21 1.26 7.15 -24.91
C LEU A 21 1.57 6.71 -26.33
N LEU A 22 1.69 5.40 -26.60
CA LEU A 22 2.08 4.92 -27.92
C LEU A 22 1.08 5.32 -28.99
N GLU A 23 -0.23 5.25 -28.71
CA GLU A 23 -1.26 5.66 -29.67
C GLU A 23 -1.09 7.13 -30.09
N ASP A 24 -0.97 8.03 -29.11
CA ASP A 24 -0.75 9.46 -29.36
C ASP A 24 0.58 9.74 -30.07
N LEU A 25 1.65 9.02 -29.70
CA LEU A 25 2.97 9.20 -30.30
C LEU A 25 2.98 8.73 -31.75
N ILE A 26 2.37 7.59 -32.06
CA ILE A 26 2.36 7.01 -33.41
C ILE A 26 1.65 7.94 -34.41
N GLU A 27 0.58 8.60 -33.99
CA GLU A 27 -0.14 9.58 -34.83
C GLU A 27 0.71 10.79 -35.23
N LEU A 28 1.81 11.06 -34.51
CA LEU A 28 2.69 12.21 -34.73
C LEU A 28 3.98 11.86 -35.47
N ILE A 29 4.19 10.58 -35.77
CA ILE A 29 5.39 10.13 -36.46
C ILE A 29 5.34 10.57 -37.93
N PRO A 30 6.46 11.04 -38.50
CA PRO A 30 6.51 11.35 -39.93
C PRO A 30 6.23 10.11 -40.78
N GLU A 31 5.49 10.28 -41.88
CA GLU A 31 5.12 9.19 -42.79
C GLU A 31 6.34 8.43 -43.36
N THR A 32 7.47 9.12 -43.49
CA THR A 32 8.73 8.55 -43.98
C THR A 32 9.87 8.87 -43.02
N ILE A 33 10.67 7.86 -42.71
CA ILE A 33 11.84 7.95 -41.83
C ILE A 33 13.03 7.32 -42.54
N ASN A 34 14.11 8.08 -42.70
CA ASN A 34 15.37 7.56 -43.23
C ASN A 34 16.13 6.73 -42.18
N ARG A 35 16.38 7.32 -41.01
CA ARG A 35 16.95 6.67 -39.83
C ARG A 35 16.23 7.15 -38.58
N TYR A 36 16.11 6.26 -37.59
CA TYR A 36 15.49 6.54 -36.31
C TYR A 36 16.55 6.73 -35.22
N PHE A 37 16.39 7.76 -34.40
CA PHE A 37 17.26 8.02 -33.26
C PHE A 37 16.43 8.09 -31.97
N GLU A 38 16.85 7.36 -30.94
CA GLU A 38 16.25 7.42 -29.60
C GLU A 38 17.35 7.62 -28.55
N PRO A 39 17.79 8.88 -28.31
CA PRO A 39 18.94 9.16 -27.46
C PRO A 39 18.72 8.91 -25.95
N PHE A 40 17.47 8.68 -25.55
CA PHE A 40 17.03 8.30 -24.21
C PHE A 40 16.15 7.04 -24.30
N VAL A 41 16.71 5.93 -24.78
CA VAL A 41 15.93 4.74 -25.15
C VAL A 41 15.17 4.14 -23.97
N GLY A 42 15.74 4.13 -22.76
CA GLY A 42 15.12 3.49 -21.60
C GLY A 42 14.66 2.06 -21.91
N GLY A 43 13.36 1.77 -21.78
CA GLY A 43 12.81 0.46 -22.14
C GLY A 43 12.58 0.23 -23.65
N GLY A 44 12.73 1.25 -24.50
CA GLY A 44 12.53 1.17 -25.95
C GLY A 44 11.08 0.95 -26.38
N ALA A 45 10.12 1.58 -25.67
CA ALA A 45 8.71 1.36 -25.96
C ALA A 45 8.33 1.79 -27.39
N LEU A 46 8.83 2.95 -27.84
CA LEU A 46 8.58 3.44 -29.19
C LEU A 46 9.43 2.68 -30.22
N LEU A 47 10.73 2.46 -29.95
CA LEU A 47 11.61 1.60 -30.75
C LEU A 47 10.96 0.27 -31.15
N PHE A 48 10.46 -0.49 -30.17
CA PHE A 48 9.92 -1.82 -30.41
C PHE A 48 8.53 -1.82 -31.05
N GLU A 49 7.76 -0.75 -30.89
CA GLU A 49 6.46 -0.62 -31.58
C GLU A 49 6.66 -0.28 -33.07
N LEU A 50 7.67 0.53 -33.40
CA LEU A 50 7.99 0.90 -34.78
C LEU A 50 8.86 -0.11 -35.52
N ALA A 51 9.76 -0.78 -34.81
CA ALA A 51 10.75 -1.70 -35.35
C ALA A 51 11.48 -1.22 -36.64
N PRO A 52 12.06 0.00 -36.68
CA PRO A 52 12.74 0.52 -37.87
C PRO A 52 14.00 -0.26 -38.22
N SER A 53 14.41 -0.23 -39.48
CA SER A 53 15.54 -1.02 -39.99
C SER A 53 16.91 -0.33 -39.89
N LYS A 54 16.95 0.98 -39.64
CA LYS A 54 18.18 1.77 -39.41
C LYS A 54 18.00 2.66 -38.19
N VAL A 55 18.75 2.37 -37.13
CA VAL A 55 18.51 2.95 -35.80
C VAL A 55 19.81 3.28 -35.08
N THR A 56 19.83 4.41 -34.38
CA THR A 56 20.80 4.69 -33.32
C THR A 56 20.06 4.86 -31.99
N ILE A 57 20.29 3.96 -31.04
CA ILE A 57 19.76 4.06 -29.67
C ILE A 57 20.88 4.42 -28.69
N ASN A 58 20.52 5.21 -27.68
CA ASN A 58 21.44 5.60 -26.62
C ASN A 58 20.71 5.71 -25.29
N ASP A 59 21.44 5.50 -24.20
CA ASP A 59 21.04 5.86 -22.85
C ASP A 59 22.30 6.17 -22.05
N PHE A 60 22.18 7.00 -21.03
CA PHE A 60 23.27 7.26 -20.10
C PHE A 60 23.50 6.07 -19.15
N ASN A 61 22.46 5.28 -18.87
CA ASN A 61 22.55 4.13 -17.99
C ASN A 61 23.36 2.98 -18.61
N THR A 62 24.59 2.81 -18.14
CA THR A 62 25.52 1.78 -18.63
C THR A 62 24.98 0.36 -18.43
N ASP A 63 24.31 0.06 -17.31
CA ASP A 63 23.77 -1.29 -17.05
C ASP A 63 22.66 -1.64 -18.07
N LEU A 64 21.83 -0.66 -18.43
CA LEU A 64 20.77 -0.83 -19.42
C LEU A 64 21.35 -1.07 -20.81
N ILE A 65 22.32 -0.25 -21.24
CA ILE A 65 22.95 -0.42 -22.55
C ILE A 65 23.72 -1.74 -22.63
N LEU A 66 24.35 -2.16 -21.53
CA LEU A 66 24.94 -3.48 -21.43
C LEU A 66 23.90 -4.59 -21.67
N ALA A 67 22.70 -4.48 -21.09
CA ALA A 67 21.63 -5.44 -21.32
C ALA A 67 21.19 -5.49 -22.80
N TYR A 68 21.03 -4.35 -23.47
CA TYR A 68 20.75 -4.32 -24.92
C TYR A 68 21.83 -5.03 -25.74
N ARG A 69 23.11 -4.75 -25.44
CA ARG A 69 24.26 -5.39 -26.11
C ARG A 69 24.29 -6.90 -25.85
N MET A 70 24.09 -7.34 -24.62
CA MET A 70 24.07 -8.78 -24.29
C MET A 70 22.90 -9.51 -24.95
N ILE A 71 21.73 -8.88 -25.09
CA ILE A 71 20.62 -9.46 -25.86
C ILE A 71 20.99 -9.61 -27.34
N ARG A 72 21.73 -8.66 -27.93
CA ARG A 72 22.17 -8.73 -29.33
C ARG A 72 23.30 -9.75 -29.52
N ASP A 73 24.32 -9.71 -28.67
CA ASP A 73 25.63 -10.31 -28.94
C ASP A 73 25.85 -11.65 -28.21
N ASN A 74 25.18 -11.87 -27.06
CA ASN A 74 25.44 -13.01 -26.16
C ASN A 74 24.14 -13.61 -25.57
N LEU A 75 23.10 -13.73 -26.39
CA LEU A 75 21.75 -14.12 -25.94
C LEU A 75 21.72 -15.47 -25.20
N ASP A 76 22.36 -16.50 -25.74
CA ASP A 76 22.27 -17.86 -25.20
C ASP A 76 22.86 -17.93 -23.78
N GLU A 77 24.02 -17.30 -23.58
CA GLU A 77 24.68 -17.20 -22.28
C GLU A 77 23.83 -16.38 -21.30
N LEU A 78 23.28 -15.24 -21.74
CA LEU A 78 22.37 -14.42 -20.94
C LEU A 78 21.13 -15.21 -20.47
N ILE A 79 20.48 -15.97 -21.37
CA ILE A 79 19.32 -16.81 -21.03
C ILE A 79 19.72 -17.90 -20.03
N SER A 80 20.90 -18.50 -20.19
CA SER A 80 21.38 -19.55 -19.28
C SER A 80 21.54 -19.03 -17.84
N ILE A 81 22.13 -17.84 -17.67
CA ILE A 81 22.31 -17.22 -16.36
C ILE A 81 20.96 -16.77 -15.76
N LEU A 82 20.07 -16.22 -16.59
CA LEU A 82 18.71 -15.86 -16.16
C LEU A 82 17.90 -17.07 -15.68
N LYS A 83 18.08 -18.25 -16.28
CA LYS A 83 17.48 -19.51 -15.80
C LYS A 83 18.00 -19.90 -14.42
N ILE A 84 19.30 -19.74 -14.17
CA ILE A 84 19.90 -19.96 -12.84
C ILE A 84 19.29 -19.00 -11.81
N HIS A 85 19.15 -17.71 -12.14
CA HIS A 85 18.49 -16.74 -11.25
C HIS A 85 17.02 -17.09 -10.98
N LYS A 86 16.30 -17.59 -12.00
CA LYS A 86 14.91 -18.03 -11.88
C LYS A 86 14.77 -19.21 -10.93
N GLU A 87 15.61 -20.23 -11.07
CA GLU A 87 15.59 -21.44 -10.23
C GLU A 87 15.92 -21.14 -8.77
N ASN A 88 16.84 -20.21 -8.51
CA ASN A 88 17.27 -19.84 -7.16
C ASN A 88 16.45 -18.69 -6.55
N ASN A 89 15.37 -18.26 -7.20
CA ASN A 89 14.67 -17.03 -6.83
C ASN A 89 14.05 -17.10 -5.42
N THR A 90 14.71 -16.44 -4.48
CA THR A 90 14.24 -16.23 -3.11
C THR A 90 14.60 -14.82 -2.67
N LYS A 91 13.97 -14.35 -1.58
CA LYS A 91 14.31 -13.05 -1.01
C LYS A 91 15.78 -12.98 -0.60
N ASP A 92 16.33 -14.05 -0.02
CA ASP A 92 17.71 -14.08 0.44
C ASP A 92 18.69 -14.11 -0.74
N TYR A 93 18.40 -14.90 -1.78
CA TYR A 93 19.15 -14.89 -3.03
C TYR A 93 19.19 -13.50 -3.67
N TYR A 94 18.03 -12.83 -3.75
CA TYR A 94 17.94 -11.46 -4.24
C TYR A 94 18.80 -10.50 -3.41
N LEU A 95 18.76 -10.58 -2.08
CA LEU A 95 19.51 -9.69 -1.21
C LEU A 95 21.03 -9.89 -1.35
N ASP A 96 21.48 -11.14 -1.46
CA ASP A 96 22.88 -11.47 -1.70
C ASP A 96 23.34 -10.96 -3.08
N LEU A 97 22.63 -11.30 -4.15
CA LEU A 97 22.96 -10.84 -5.50
C LEU A 97 22.90 -9.31 -5.63
N ARG A 98 22.00 -8.65 -4.91
CA ARG A 98 21.95 -7.18 -4.85
C ARG A 98 23.18 -6.61 -4.14
N SER A 99 23.73 -7.29 -3.14
CA SER A 99 24.91 -6.82 -2.39
C SER A 99 26.24 -6.91 -3.15
N THR A 100 26.28 -7.55 -4.33
CA THR A 100 27.52 -7.68 -5.12
C THR A 100 28.12 -6.34 -5.54
N ASP A 101 27.32 -5.27 -5.61
CA ASP A 101 27.77 -3.89 -5.85
C ASP A 101 28.36 -3.18 -4.61
N ARG A 102 28.54 -3.93 -3.50
CA ARG A 102 29.05 -3.42 -2.22
C ARG A 102 30.30 -4.11 -1.73
N ASP A 103 30.61 -5.29 -2.26
CA ASP A 103 31.61 -6.21 -1.71
C ASP A 103 32.71 -6.63 -2.71
N GLY A 104 32.76 -6.00 -3.88
CA GLY A 104 33.80 -6.26 -4.88
C GLY A 104 33.49 -7.44 -5.83
N ARG A 105 32.31 -8.09 -5.69
CA ARG A 105 31.91 -9.18 -6.57
C ARG A 105 31.47 -8.69 -7.95
N LEU A 106 30.78 -7.54 -8.03
CA LEU A 106 30.27 -7.01 -9.30
C LEU A 106 31.40 -6.76 -10.33
N GLU A 107 32.56 -6.29 -9.87
CA GLU A 107 33.73 -5.99 -10.69
C GLU A 107 34.35 -7.25 -11.31
N LYS A 108 34.11 -8.41 -10.69
CA LYS A 108 34.58 -9.73 -11.17
C LYS A 108 33.57 -10.41 -12.08
N MET A 109 32.34 -9.91 -12.16
CA MET A 109 31.29 -10.48 -13.01
C MET A 109 31.58 -10.20 -14.49
N THR A 110 31.27 -11.18 -15.33
CA THR A 110 31.26 -11.00 -16.78
C THR A 110 30.11 -10.08 -17.20
N ASP A 111 30.16 -9.60 -18.44
CA ASP A 111 29.11 -8.72 -18.98
C ASP A 111 27.73 -9.42 -19.06
N PRO A 112 27.62 -10.69 -19.50
CA PRO A 112 26.38 -11.45 -19.40
C PRO A 112 25.85 -11.58 -17.97
N GLU A 113 26.73 -11.80 -16.98
CA GLU A 113 26.35 -11.90 -15.57
C GLU A 113 25.81 -10.56 -15.02
N LYS A 114 26.44 -9.43 -15.38
CA LYS A 114 25.95 -8.09 -14.99
C LYS A 114 24.59 -7.77 -15.61
N ALA A 115 24.41 -8.08 -16.90
CA ALA A 115 23.13 -7.91 -17.58
C ALA A 115 22.05 -8.82 -16.98
N ALA A 116 22.35 -10.10 -16.73
CA ALA A 116 21.44 -11.05 -16.11
C ALA A 116 21.04 -10.58 -14.70
N ARG A 117 21.99 -10.09 -13.90
CA ARG A 117 21.75 -9.50 -12.58
C ARG A 117 20.74 -8.35 -12.68
N LEU A 118 20.94 -7.39 -13.59
CA LEU A 118 20.01 -6.26 -13.77
C LEU A 118 18.60 -6.76 -14.13
N LEU A 119 18.49 -7.59 -15.17
CA LEU A 119 17.22 -8.07 -15.69
C LEU A 119 16.45 -8.88 -14.64
N TYR A 120 17.13 -9.78 -13.92
CA TYR A 120 16.55 -10.50 -12.80
C TYR A 120 16.03 -9.54 -11.72
N MET A 121 16.86 -8.60 -11.26
CA MET A 121 16.47 -7.67 -10.21
C MET A 121 15.24 -6.85 -10.60
N LEU A 122 15.16 -6.33 -11.83
CA LEU A 122 14.00 -5.56 -12.29
C LEU A 122 12.73 -6.41 -12.45
N ARG A 123 12.83 -7.73 -12.56
CA ARG A 123 11.67 -8.63 -12.62
C ARG A 123 11.12 -9.00 -11.26
N VAL A 124 11.95 -9.00 -10.21
CA VAL A 124 11.58 -9.49 -8.88
C VAL A 124 11.58 -8.41 -7.79
N ASN A 125 12.21 -7.25 -8.02
CA ASN A 125 12.24 -6.16 -7.06
C ASN A 125 10.92 -5.40 -6.99
N PHE A 126 10.76 -4.59 -5.95
CA PHE A 126 9.57 -3.75 -5.79
C PHE A 126 9.34 -2.85 -7.01
N ASN A 127 8.22 -3.11 -7.69
CA ASN A 127 7.71 -2.37 -8.85
C ASN A 127 8.58 -2.36 -10.11
N GLY A 128 9.57 -3.24 -10.23
CA GLY A 128 10.48 -3.23 -11.38
C GLY A 128 11.24 -1.91 -11.51
N LEU A 129 11.59 -1.32 -10.36
CA LEU A 129 12.21 0.00 -10.27
C LEU A 129 13.72 -0.15 -10.42
N TYR A 130 14.35 0.64 -11.28
CA TYR A 130 15.79 0.87 -11.21
C TYR A 130 16.04 2.04 -10.25
N ARG A 131 16.82 1.85 -9.18
CA ARG A 131 17.22 2.95 -8.28
C ARG A 131 18.53 2.62 -7.57
N VAL A 132 19.43 3.59 -7.55
CA VAL A 132 20.71 3.52 -6.87
C VAL A 132 20.80 4.57 -5.76
N ASN A 133 21.69 4.35 -4.79
CA ASN A 133 22.05 5.36 -3.80
C ASN A 133 23.16 6.29 -4.34
N SER A 134 23.62 7.26 -3.52
CA SER A 134 24.71 8.18 -3.88
C SER A 134 26.07 7.51 -4.12
N LYS A 135 26.20 6.21 -3.80
CA LYS A 135 27.38 5.39 -4.10
C LYS A 135 27.19 4.52 -5.35
N ASN A 136 26.16 4.79 -6.17
CA ASN A 136 25.77 3.99 -7.34
C ASN A 136 25.39 2.53 -7.02
N GLN A 137 24.96 2.24 -5.79
CA GLN A 137 24.58 0.88 -5.37
C GLN A 137 23.06 0.69 -5.44
N PHE A 138 22.61 -0.43 -6.01
CA PHE A 138 21.20 -0.75 -6.21
C PHE A 138 20.49 -0.91 -4.86
N ASN A 139 19.43 -0.15 -4.60
CA ASN A 139 18.81 -0.04 -3.27
C ASN A 139 17.30 -0.35 -3.22
N VAL A 140 16.75 -0.95 -4.26
CA VAL A 140 15.32 -1.35 -4.31
C VAL A 140 15.13 -2.66 -3.54
N PRO A 141 14.10 -2.79 -2.67
CA PRO A 141 13.85 -4.04 -1.94
C PRO A 141 13.25 -5.14 -2.84
N TYR A 142 13.29 -6.39 -2.38
CA TYR A 142 12.61 -7.51 -3.03
C TYR A 142 11.09 -7.29 -3.07
N GLY A 143 10.46 -7.55 -4.21
CA GLY A 143 9.02 -7.42 -4.41
C GLY A 143 8.23 -8.62 -3.87
N ARG A 144 6.90 -8.54 -3.96
CA ARG A 144 5.98 -9.64 -3.59
C ARG A 144 5.20 -10.10 -4.81
N TYR A 145 5.88 -10.81 -5.71
CA TYR A 145 5.26 -11.42 -6.88
C TYR A 145 5.08 -12.92 -6.65
N LYS A 146 3.90 -13.47 -6.99
CA LYS A 146 3.64 -14.91 -6.89
C LYS A 146 4.45 -15.72 -7.91
N ASP A 147 4.52 -15.23 -9.16
CA ASP A 147 5.25 -15.87 -10.25
C ASP A 147 5.74 -14.81 -11.25
N PRO A 148 6.87 -14.12 -10.95
CA PRO A 148 7.43 -13.15 -11.88
C PRO A 148 7.96 -13.87 -13.13
N LYS A 149 7.56 -13.41 -14.32
CA LYS A 149 8.16 -13.86 -15.58
C LYS A 149 9.60 -13.33 -15.69
N ILE A 150 10.53 -14.01 -15.02
CA ILE A 150 11.97 -13.65 -14.96
C ILE A 150 12.63 -13.84 -16.32
N VAL A 151 12.29 -14.94 -17.00
CA VAL A 151 12.81 -15.28 -18.33
C VAL A 151 11.67 -15.31 -19.33
N ASP A 152 11.78 -14.50 -20.38
CA ASP A 152 10.86 -14.45 -21.52
C ASP A 152 11.65 -14.78 -22.78
N GLU A 153 12.00 -16.07 -22.96
CA GLU A 153 12.92 -16.54 -24.00
C GLU A 153 12.45 -16.13 -25.40
N ASP A 154 11.17 -16.35 -25.71
CA ASP A 154 10.59 -16.00 -27.02
C ASP A 154 10.74 -14.50 -27.33
N LEU A 155 10.53 -13.64 -26.32
CA LEU A 155 10.69 -12.20 -26.46
C LEU A 155 12.16 -11.82 -26.66
N LEU A 156 13.07 -12.36 -25.86
CA LEU A 156 14.50 -12.05 -25.96
C LEU A 156 15.09 -12.53 -27.29
N CYS A 157 14.67 -13.70 -27.78
CA CYS A 157 15.00 -14.19 -29.12
C CYS A 157 14.50 -13.25 -30.21
N SER A 158 13.23 -12.82 -30.13
CA SER A 158 12.64 -11.90 -31.11
C SER A 158 13.36 -10.55 -31.14
N ILE A 159 13.74 -10.02 -29.96
CA ILE A 159 14.51 -8.77 -29.85
C ILE A 159 15.93 -8.96 -30.40
N SER A 160 16.61 -10.04 -30.05
CA SER A 160 17.95 -10.33 -30.56
C SER A 160 17.96 -10.47 -32.08
N GLU A 161 16.97 -11.16 -32.65
CA GLU A 161 16.78 -11.27 -34.09
C GLU A 161 16.58 -9.90 -34.75
N TYR A 162 15.73 -9.06 -34.17
CA TYR A 162 15.53 -7.68 -34.62
C TYR A 162 16.83 -6.86 -34.57
N LEU A 163 17.57 -6.92 -33.46
CA LEU A 163 18.81 -6.16 -33.27
C LEU A 163 19.94 -6.61 -34.19
N ASN A 164 19.98 -7.89 -34.58
CA ASN A 164 21.02 -8.45 -35.45
C ASN A 164 20.70 -8.35 -36.95
N LYS A 165 19.42 -8.38 -37.33
CA LYS A 165 19.01 -8.31 -38.76
C LYS A 165 18.93 -6.90 -39.31
N ASN A 166 18.90 -5.90 -38.45
CA ASN A 166 18.77 -4.50 -38.82
C ASN A 166 20.06 -3.73 -38.50
N ASP A 167 20.20 -2.55 -39.09
CA ASP A 167 21.34 -1.65 -38.87
C ASP A 167 21.10 -0.87 -37.57
N ILE A 168 21.46 -1.49 -36.44
CA ILE A 168 21.23 -0.93 -35.09
C ILE A 168 22.55 -0.56 -34.42
N GLU A 169 22.77 0.74 -34.24
CA GLU A 169 23.86 1.29 -33.44
C GLU A 169 23.42 1.49 -31.98
N ILE A 170 24.21 0.97 -31.03
CA ILE A 170 23.91 1.02 -29.59
C ILE A 170 25.01 1.78 -28.85
N LEU A 171 24.70 3.03 -28.48
CA LEU A 171 25.63 3.95 -27.83
C LEU A 171 25.37 4.03 -26.31
N ASN A 172 26.41 4.41 -25.56
CA ASN A 172 26.32 4.79 -24.16
C ASN A 172 27.16 6.06 -23.98
N THR A 173 26.62 7.17 -24.46
CA THR A 173 27.26 8.48 -24.49
C THR A 173 26.25 9.56 -24.13
N ASP A 174 26.73 10.81 -24.11
CA ASP A 174 25.87 11.98 -23.98
C ASP A 174 24.82 12.07 -25.10
N PHE A 175 23.59 12.51 -24.77
CA PHE A 175 22.49 12.55 -25.73
C PHE A 175 22.80 13.43 -26.96
N LYS A 176 23.65 14.46 -26.82
CA LYS A 176 24.05 15.33 -27.94
C LYS A 176 24.93 14.58 -28.93
N ASP A 177 25.86 13.76 -28.45
CA ASP A 177 26.77 13.01 -29.29
C ASP A 177 26.03 11.88 -30.02
N ALA A 178 25.05 11.27 -29.34
CA ALA A 178 24.22 10.21 -29.90
C ALA A 178 23.41 10.62 -31.14
N VAL A 179 23.13 11.92 -31.31
CA VAL A 179 22.38 12.47 -32.45
C VAL A 179 23.25 13.28 -33.41
N SER A 180 24.58 13.30 -33.21
CA SER A 180 25.51 14.13 -33.98
C SER A 180 25.54 13.80 -35.48
N THR A 181 25.19 12.57 -35.86
CA THR A 181 25.16 12.12 -37.25
C THR A 181 23.80 12.29 -37.92
N ALA A 182 22.76 12.75 -37.20
CA ALA A 182 21.42 12.94 -37.75
C ALA A 182 21.40 14.04 -38.83
N LYS A 183 20.66 13.79 -39.91
CA LYS A 183 20.57 14.66 -41.10
C LYS A 183 19.14 14.73 -41.63
N GLU A 184 18.92 15.58 -42.62
CA GLU A 184 17.62 15.78 -43.25
C GLU A 184 16.88 14.47 -43.57
N GLY A 185 15.61 14.40 -43.17
CA GLY A 185 14.74 13.22 -43.34
C GLY A 185 14.93 12.10 -42.31
N ASP A 186 15.89 12.22 -41.40
CA ASP A 186 15.93 11.36 -40.20
C ASP A 186 14.85 11.77 -39.18
N PHE A 187 14.53 10.88 -38.25
CA PHE A 187 13.60 11.13 -37.16
C PHE A 187 14.26 10.87 -35.80
N VAL A 188 14.16 11.84 -34.89
CA VAL A 188 14.74 11.78 -33.54
C VAL A 188 13.63 11.93 -32.51
N TYR A 189 13.50 10.93 -31.62
CA TYR A 189 12.56 10.95 -30.51
C TYR A 189 13.29 11.13 -29.17
N PHE A 190 13.06 12.27 -28.52
CA PHE A 190 13.62 12.60 -27.22
C PHE A 190 12.62 12.29 -26.09
N ASP A 191 13.04 11.47 -25.13
CA ASP A 191 12.29 11.19 -23.90
C ASP A 191 13.18 11.34 -22.66
N PRO A 192 13.65 12.56 -22.38
CA PRO A 192 14.57 12.80 -21.27
C PRO A 192 13.90 12.52 -19.91
N PRO A 193 14.68 12.43 -18.82
CA PRO A 193 14.12 12.60 -17.49
C PRO A 193 13.32 13.92 -17.42
N TYR A 194 12.08 13.85 -16.94
CA TYR A 194 11.17 14.99 -17.00
C TYR A 194 11.57 16.11 -16.05
N ALA A 195 11.30 17.34 -16.49
CA ALA A 195 11.40 18.50 -15.62
C ALA A 195 10.52 18.31 -14.36
N PRO A 196 11.01 18.74 -13.19
CA PRO A 196 10.27 18.61 -11.96
C PRO A 196 9.04 19.52 -11.97
N VAL A 197 7.89 19.00 -11.53
CA VAL A 197 6.62 19.75 -11.45
C VAL A 197 6.62 20.78 -10.30
N SER A 198 7.65 20.78 -9.45
CA SER A 198 7.90 21.77 -8.39
C SER A 198 9.40 21.83 -8.03
N SER A 199 9.88 22.95 -7.48
CA SER A 199 11.26 23.10 -6.98
C SER A 199 11.67 22.09 -5.90
N THR A 200 10.71 21.45 -5.23
CA THR A 200 10.92 20.39 -4.24
C THR A 200 10.78 18.96 -4.80
N SER A 201 10.36 18.80 -6.05
CA SER A 201 10.21 17.49 -6.70
C SER A 201 11.48 17.11 -7.44
N SER A 202 12.62 17.15 -6.77
CA SER A 202 13.77 16.33 -7.18
C SER A 202 13.33 14.88 -7.03
N PHE A 203 12.75 14.30 -8.08
CA PHE A 203 12.45 12.88 -8.14
C PHE A 203 13.77 12.17 -7.82
N THR A 204 13.83 11.60 -6.63
CA THR A 204 15.06 11.16 -5.99
C THR A 204 15.83 10.20 -6.90
N SER A 205 16.94 10.73 -7.45
CA SER A 205 18.10 10.04 -8.02
C SER A 205 17.80 8.94 -9.05
N TYR A 206 17.43 9.36 -10.25
CA TYR A 206 17.91 8.70 -11.47
C TYR A 206 19.19 9.43 -11.87
N THR A 207 20.28 8.66 -11.95
CA THR A 207 21.67 9.07 -12.17
C THR A 207 22.28 9.94 -11.04
N ASN A 208 23.50 9.62 -10.63
CA ASN A 208 24.28 10.40 -9.65
C ASN A 208 24.65 11.81 -10.21
N GLU A 209 24.32 12.05 -11.48
CA GLU A 209 24.38 13.31 -12.21
C GLU A 209 22.97 13.58 -12.76
N GLY A 210 22.20 14.46 -12.12
CA GLY A 210 20.78 14.69 -12.44
C GLY A 210 20.58 15.46 -13.74
N PHE A 211 19.49 15.19 -14.45
CA PHE A 211 19.07 15.94 -15.63
C PHE A 211 18.32 17.22 -15.20
N ASP A 212 19.09 18.24 -14.86
CA ASP A 212 18.61 19.50 -14.27
C ASP A 212 18.12 20.51 -15.33
N GLU A 213 17.81 21.74 -14.90
CA GLU A 213 17.36 22.81 -15.82
C GLU A 213 18.42 23.17 -16.87
N PHE A 214 19.72 23.07 -16.54
CA PHE A 214 20.79 23.31 -17.49
C PHE A 214 20.78 22.24 -18.59
N GLU A 215 20.60 20.97 -18.22
CA GLU A 215 20.47 19.87 -19.17
C GLU A 215 19.20 19.98 -20.02
N GLN A 216 18.07 20.42 -19.47
CA GLN A 216 16.85 20.71 -20.24
C GLN A 216 17.08 21.82 -21.29
N LYS A 217 17.81 22.88 -20.94
CA LYS A 217 18.21 23.96 -21.88
C LYS A 217 19.15 23.44 -22.95
N ARG A 218 20.12 22.59 -22.58
CA ARG A 218 21.05 21.95 -23.52
C ARG A 218 20.31 21.07 -24.52
N LEU A 219 19.34 20.30 -24.05
CA LEU A 219 18.47 19.48 -24.90
C LEU A 219 17.64 20.34 -25.86
N ARG A 220 17.04 21.43 -25.38
CA ARG A 220 16.32 22.38 -26.23
C ARG A 220 17.20 22.92 -27.36
N ASN A 221 18.46 23.25 -27.08
CA ASN A 221 19.37 23.74 -28.12
C ASN A 221 19.68 22.69 -29.18
N VAL A 222 19.89 21.44 -28.77
CA VAL A 222 20.06 20.30 -29.70
C VAL A 222 18.80 20.07 -30.52
N PHE A 223 17.62 20.14 -29.91
CA PHE A 223 16.33 20.01 -30.58
C PHE A 223 16.18 21.05 -31.71
N VAL A 224 16.46 22.33 -31.41
CA VAL A 224 16.40 23.43 -32.39
C VAL A 224 17.44 23.26 -33.50
N GLU A 225 18.67 22.86 -33.15
CA GLU A 225 19.73 22.64 -34.13
C GLU A 225 19.35 21.56 -35.15
N LEU A 226 18.79 20.44 -34.67
CA LEU A 226 18.32 19.34 -35.52
C LEU A 226 17.13 19.75 -36.39
N SER A 227 16.15 20.46 -35.81
CA SER A 227 15.01 20.97 -36.57
C SER A 227 15.45 21.88 -37.72
N ASN A 228 16.42 22.79 -37.47
CA ASN A 228 16.99 23.67 -38.50
C ASN A 228 17.78 22.92 -39.59
N LYS A 229 18.24 21.69 -39.31
CA LYS A 229 18.91 20.80 -40.28
C LYS A 229 17.92 19.98 -41.12
N GLY A 230 16.60 20.16 -40.95
CA GLY A 230 15.58 19.38 -41.64
C GLY A 230 15.36 17.98 -41.04
N VAL A 231 15.80 17.76 -39.80
CA VAL A 231 15.53 16.52 -39.06
C VAL A 231 14.14 16.62 -38.43
N ASN A 232 13.34 15.56 -38.57
CA ASN A 232 12.08 15.46 -37.84
C ASN A 232 12.38 15.19 -36.37
N VAL A 233 11.91 16.04 -35.47
CA VAL A 233 12.18 15.95 -34.03
C VAL A 233 10.89 15.89 -33.24
N MET A 234 10.78 14.93 -32.32
CA MET A 234 9.68 14.82 -31.37
C MET A 234 10.23 14.71 -29.96
N LEU A 235 9.58 15.37 -28.99
CA LEU A 235 10.02 15.38 -27.60
C LEU A 235 8.84 15.20 -26.65
N SER A 236 8.99 14.29 -25.70
CA SER A 236 8.06 14.09 -24.58
C SER A 236 8.58 14.75 -23.31
N ASN A 237 7.74 15.48 -22.58
CA ASN A 237 8.11 16.03 -21.25
C ASN A 237 6.90 16.18 -20.31
N SER A 238 7.11 16.78 -19.14
CA SER A 238 6.05 17.28 -18.27
C SER A 238 5.49 18.62 -18.77
N ASP A 239 4.19 18.83 -18.57
CA ASP A 239 3.52 20.09 -18.87
C ASP A 239 3.69 21.07 -17.70
N VAL A 240 4.83 21.76 -17.67
CA VAL A 240 5.23 22.72 -16.62
C VAL A 240 5.72 24.02 -17.25
N GLU A 241 5.65 25.12 -16.50
CA GLU A 241 6.05 26.46 -16.96
C GLU A 241 7.45 26.47 -17.58
N LEU A 242 8.45 25.89 -16.90
CA LEU A 242 9.81 25.78 -17.42
C LEU A 242 9.87 25.16 -18.83
N ILE A 243 9.12 24.08 -19.08
CA ILE A 243 9.12 23.42 -20.39
C ILE A 243 8.36 24.26 -21.41
N ARG A 244 7.24 24.86 -21.05
CA ARG A 244 6.51 25.75 -21.96
C ARG A 244 7.38 26.93 -22.40
N ASP A 245 8.11 27.55 -21.47
CA ASP A 245 9.00 28.67 -21.76
C ASP A 245 10.16 28.26 -22.69
N LEU A 246 10.69 27.05 -22.53
CA LEU A 246 11.79 26.56 -23.37
C LEU A 246 11.40 26.34 -24.84
N TYR A 247 10.15 25.91 -25.09
CA TYR A 247 9.72 25.45 -26.41
C TYR A 247 8.67 26.32 -27.12
N SER A 248 7.95 27.20 -26.41
CA SER A 248 6.84 27.99 -26.98
C SER A 248 7.25 28.99 -28.05
N ASP A 249 8.45 29.57 -27.94
CA ASP A 249 8.94 30.60 -28.87
C ASP A 249 9.70 30.03 -30.09
N ILE A 250 9.69 28.70 -30.30
CA ILE A 250 10.41 28.09 -31.42
C ILE A 250 9.48 28.03 -32.65
N PRO A 251 9.83 28.71 -33.76
CA PRO A 251 9.00 28.73 -34.96
C PRO A 251 8.81 27.32 -35.55
N GLY A 252 7.57 26.98 -35.91
CA GLY A 252 7.25 25.71 -36.58
C GLY A 252 7.12 24.49 -35.66
N ILE A 253 7.24 24.65 -34.34
CA ILE A 253 6.94 23.56 -33.38
C ILE A 253 5.43 23.47 -33.11
N ASP A 254 4.90 22.25 -33.18
CA ASP A 254 3.56 21.90 -32.68
C ASP A 254 3.66 21.37 -31.23
N ILE A 255 3.02 22.04 -30.28
CA ILE A 255 2.98 21.63 -28.87
C ILE A 255 1.60 21.04 -28.57
N ARG A 256 1.55 19.74 -28.29
CA ARG A 256 0.32 19.03 -27.91
C ARG A 256 0.34 18.60 -26.46
N VAL A 257 -0.72 18.94 -25.73
CA VAL A 257 -0.93 18.48 -24.36
C VAL A 257 -1.70 17.17 -24.38
N VAL A 258 -1.01 16.08 -24.05
CA VAL A 258 -1.60 14.74 -24.01
C VAL A 258 -1.90 14.34 -22.56
N ARG A 259 -3.07 13.76 -22.32
CA ARG A 259 -3.45 13.24 -21.01
C ARG A 259 -2.82 11.87 -20.79
N ALA A 260 -1.61 11.84 -20.28
CA ALA A 260 -1.08 10.62 -19.68
C ALA A 260 -1.83 10.34 -18.37
N ASN A 261 -2.40 9.14 -18.21
CA ASN A 261 -2.79 8.62 -16.88
C ASN A 261 -1.54 8.35 -16.04
N ARG A 262 -0.79 9.40 -15.71
CA ARG A 262 0.11 9.38 -14.58
C ARG A 262 -0.78 9.18 -13.36
N MET A 263 -0.37 8.40 -12.36
CA MET A 263 -0.93 8.50 -11.00
C MET A 263 -0.55 9.86 -10.37
N ILE A 264 -0.76 10.95 -11.11
CA ILE A 264 -0.43 12.32 -10.77
C ILE A 264 -1.63 13.13 -11.22
N ASN A 265 -2.59 13.27 -10.32
CA ASN A 265 -3.32 14.52 -10.24
C ASN A 265 -3.57 14.87 -8.77
N SER A 266 -3.16 16.08 -8.40
CA SER A 266 -2.84 16.63 -7.08
C SER A 266 -1.55 16.12 -6.44
N ASN A 267 -0.54 17.00 -6.41
CA ASN A 267 0.77 16.81 -5.81
C ASN A 267 0.66 16.06 -4.46
N ALA A 268 1.12 14.81 -4.43
CA ALA A 268 1.06 13.95 -3.25
C ALA A 268 1.68 14.62 -2.02
N ASN A 269 2.78 15.37 -2.22
CA ASN A 269 3.40 16.14 -1.14
C ASN A 269 2.51 17.28 -0.66
N GLN A 270 1.90 18.10 -1.55
CA GLN A 270 1.01 19.18 -1.11
C GLN A 270 -0.26 18.66 -0.42
N ARG A 271 -0.85 17.57 -0.94
CA ARG A 271 -1.96 16.89 -0.29
C ARG A 271 -1.56 16.38 1.09
N LEU A 272 -0.40 15.73 1.17
CA LEU A 272 0.15 15.25 2.43
C LEU A 272 0.44 16.42 3.38
N GLU A 273 1.00 17.53 2.92
CA GLU A 273 1.24 18.71 3.77
C GLU A 273 -0.06 19.24 4.37
N TYR A 274 -1.10 19.44 3.55
CA TYR A 274 -2.41 19.85 4.06
C TYR A 274 -2.99 18.81 5.01
N PHE A 275 -2.94 17.53 4.65
CA PHE A 275 -3.42 16.42 5.45
C PHE A 275 -2.73 16.38 6.82
N MET A 276 -1.40 16.44 6.85
CA MET A 276 -0.57 16.40 8.06
C MET A 276 -0.81 17.63 8.94
N LYS A 277 -0.96 18.82 8.34
CA LYS A 277 -1.26 20.07 9.06
C LYS A 277 -2.65 20.05 9.72
N THR A 278 -3.57 19.24 9.20
CA THR A 278 -4.97 19.22 9.62
C THR A 278 -5.39 17.94 10.33
N LEU A 279 -4.42 17.11 10.74
CA LEU A 279 -4.67 15.92 11.57
C LEU A 279 -5.40 16.32 12.85
N SER A 280 -6.44 15.58 13.18
CA SER A 280 -7.15 15.75 14.43
C SER A 280 -6.27 15.34 15.62
N VAL A 281 -6.41 16.08 16.73
CA VAL A 281 -5.80 15.71 18.02
C VAL A 281 -6.45 14.44 18.56
N THR A 282 -7.78 14.32 18.39
CA THR A 282 -8.54 13.17 18.88
C THR A 282 -9.81 12.94 18.05
N ASN A 283 -10.26 11.70 17.95
CA ASN A 283 -11.62 11.38 17.53
C ASN A 283 -12.51 10.93 18.69
N ARG A 284 -12.03 11.08 19.94
CA ARG A 284 -12.73 10.64 21.15
C ARG A 284 -13.82 11.64 21.51
N THR A 285 -15.06 11.17 21.50
CA THR A 285 -16.20 11.87 22.07
C THR A 285 -16.35 11.51 23.56
N PRO A 286 -17.15 12.22 24.37
CA PRO A 286 -17.28 11.92 25.81
C PRO A 286 -17.66 10.47 26.12
N ASP A 287 -18.49 9.84 25.27
CA ASP A 287 -18.89 8.42 25.35
C ASP A 287 -17.75 7.42 25.05
N TYR A 288 -16.58 7.89 24.59
CA TYR A 288 -15.39 7.06 24.41
C TYR A 288 -14.86 6.50 25.75
N TYR A 289 -14.92 7.30 26.81
CA TYR A 289 -14.21 7.02 28.06
C TYR A 289 -14.87 5.92 28.88
N VAL A 290 -16.20 5.92 28.96
CA VAL A 290 -17.00 4.92 29.66
C VAL A 290 -18.27 4.65 28.87
N ASN A 291 -18.55 3.39 28.56
CA ASN A 291 -19.81 2.97 28.00
C ASN A 291 -20.79 2.62 29.13
N TRP A 292 -21.52 3.64 29.61
CA TRP A 292 -22.46 3.50 30.72
C TRP A 292 -23.58 2.50 30.46
N GLU A 293 -24.06 2.38 29.22
CA GLU A 293 -25.08 1.40 28.85
C GLU A 293 -24.58 -0.03 29.06
N LYS A 294 -23.33 -0.30 28.65
CA LYS A 294 -22.69 -1.59 28.88
C LYS A 294 -22.47 -1.84 30.36
N VAL A 295 -21.87 -0.88 31.09
CA VAL A 295 -21.65 -1.01 32.54
C VAL A 295 -22.95 -1.38 33.24
N THR A 296 -24.02 -0.61 32.97
CA THR A 296 -25.35 -0.86 33.54
C THR A 296 -25.88 -2.23 33.15
N ARG A 297 -25.79 -2.64 31.88
CA ARG A 297 -26.28 -3.94 31.41
C ARG A 297 -25.54 -5.12 32.04
N GLU A 298 -24.21 -5.07 32.10
CA GLU A 298 -23.41 -6.18 32.64
C GLU A 298 -23.56 -6.29 34.16
N THR A 299 -23.64 -5.17 34.89
CA THR A 299 -23.93 -5.19 36.33
C THR A 299 -25.35 -5.71 36.60
N LYS A 300 -26.34 -5.23 35.83
CA LYS A 300 -27.75 -5.63 36.02
C LYS A 300 -27.98 -7.13 35.82
N LYS A 301 -27.17 -7.79 34.98
CA LYS A 301 -27.25 -9.23 34.73
C LYS A 301 -27.12 -10.08 36.00
N TYR A 302 -26.36 -9.59 36.99
CA TYR A 302 -26.08 -10.29 38.24
C TYR A 302 -26.58 -9.52 39.47
N GLU A 303 -27.47 -8.54 39.27
CA GLU A 303 -27.91 -7.62 40.34
C GLU A 303 -28.55 -8.37 41.52
N LEU A 304 -29.35 -9.40 41.23
CA LEU A 304 -29.98 -10.22 42.28
C LEU A 304 -28.94 -11.00 43.06
N GLU A 305 -28.05 -11.71 42.35
CA GLU A 305 -27.00 -12.52 42.95
C GLU A 305 -26.05 -11.66 43.79
N LEU A 306 -25.64 -10.50 43.29
CA LEU A 306 -24.77 -9.56 44.00
C LEU A 306 -25.43 -8.99 45.24
N ASN A 307 -26.74 -8.68 45.18
CA ASN A 307 -27.48 -8.23 46.36
C ASN A 307 -27.55 -9.30 47.45
N THR A 308 -27.76 -10.56 47.07
CA THR A 308 -27.74 -11.68 48.02
C THR A 308 -26.34 -11.91 48.59
N LEU A 309 -25.30 -11.83 47.76
CA LEU A 309 -23.90 -11.99 48.17
C LEU A 309 -23.43 -10.89 49.15
N ASN A 310 -24.11 -9.74 49.24
CA ASN A 310 -23.82 -8.75 50.29
C ASN A 310 -23.88 -9.36 51.71
N TYR A 311 -24.63 -10.44 51.91
CA TYR A 311 -24.67 -11.20 53.16
C TYR A 311 -23.29 -11.65 53.65
N LEU A 312 -22.37 -11.95 52.72
CA LEU A 312 -21.02 -12.43 53.04
C LEU A 312 -20.07 -11.33 53.47
N ILE A 313 -20.42 -10.05 53.27
CA ILE A 313 -19.54 -8.93 53.61
C ILE A 313 -19.34 -8.87 55.12
N GLY A 314 -18.07 -8.79 55.55
CA GLY A 314 -17.72 -8.62 56.96
C GLY A 314 -17.93 -9.85 57.85
N LYS A 315 -18.19 -11.02 57.26
CA LYS A 315 -18.38 -12.27 58.02
C LYS A 315 -17.06 -12.81 58.56
N ASP A 316 -16.98 -13.05 59.87
CA ASP A 316 -15.78 -13.59 60.54
C ASP A 316 -15.38 -14.99 60.02
N ASN A 317 -16.37 -15.84 59.72
CA ASN A 317 -16.15 -17.17 59.14
C ASN A 317 -16.75 -17.26 57.72
N ILE A 318 -16.25 -16.39 56.84
CA ILE A 318 -16.78 -16.25 55.48
C ILE A 318 -16.77 -17.55 54.68
N TYR A 319 -15.81 -18.45 54.91
CA TYR A 319 -15.72 -19.73 54.17
C TYR A 319 -16.93 -20.63 54.46
N ASN A 320 -17.25 -20.88 55.74
CA ASN A 320 -18.38 -21.73 56.10
C ASN A 320 -19.72 -21.07 55.75
N GLU A 321 -19.84 -19.75 55.95
CA GLU A 321 -21.02 -18.98 55.57
C GLU A 321 -21.27 -19.02 54.06
N ALA A 322 -20.22 -18.93 53.24
CA ALA A 322 -20.31 -19.08 51.79
C ALA A 322 -20.64 -20.52 51.37
N LEU A 323 -20.09 -21.53 52.04
CA LEU A 323 -20.42 -22.94 51.79
C LEU A 323 -21.91 -23.21 52.03
N GLU A 324 -22.45 -22.77 53.16
CA GLU A 324 -23.88 -22.91 53.45
C GLU A 324 -24.73 -22.16 52.42
N LEU A 325 -24.39 -20.90 52.13
CA LEU A 325 -25.11 -20.07 51.18
C LEU A 325 -25.11 -20.67 49.76
N PHE A 326 -23.97 -21.18 49.27
CA PHE A 326 -23.86 -21.74 47.93
C PHE A 326 -24.50 -23.12 47.81
N ASN A 327 -24.52 -23.92 48.86
CA ASN A 327 -25.31 -25.15 48.87
C ASN A 327 -26.82 -24.86 48.77
N MET A 328 -27.29 -23.82 49.46
CA MET A 328 -28.70 -23.40 49.39
C MET A 328 -29.04 -22.73 48.06
N GLN A 329 -28.13 -21.93 47.51
CA GLN A 329 -28.34 -21.14 46.30
C GLN A 329 -27.12 -21.21 45.35
N PRO A 330 -26.90 -22.33 44.63
CA PRO A 330 -25.72 -22.52 43.79
C PRO A 330 -25.58 -21.49 42.67
N ASN A 331 -26.69 -20.92 42.19
CA ASN A 331 -26.67 -19.92 41.12
C ASN A 331 -25.93 -18.62 41.50
N LEU A 332 -25.73 -18.33 42.79
CA LEU A 332 -24.95 -17.17 43.23
C LEU A 332 -23.48 -17.24 42.75
N ILE A 333 -22.94 -18.45 42.58
CA ILE A 333 -21.58 -18.69 42.09
C ILE A 333 -21.35 -18.02 40.72
N LYS A 334 -22.39 -17.89 39.89
CA LYS A 334 -22.30 -17.29 38.55
C LYS A 334 -21.84 -15.83 38.55
N ALA A 335 -21.99 -15.13 39.68
CA ALA A 335 -21.56 -13.74 39.86
C ALA A 335 -20.10 -13.59 40.29
N LEU A 336 -19.44 -14.65 40.78
CA LEU A 336 -18.07 -14.58 41.29
C LEU A 336 -17.05 -14.05 40.28
N PRO A 337 -17.08 -14.43 38.98
CA PRO A 337 -16.14 -13.88 37.99
C PRO A 337 -16.19 -12.35 37.90
N SER A 338 -17.38 -11.74 38.05
CA SER A 338 -17.54 -10.29 38.01
C SER A 338 -16.89 -9.60 39.22
N LEU A 339 -16.83 -10.27 40.39
CA LEU A 339 -16.19 -9.72 41.58
C LEU A 339 -14.66 -9.68 41.49
N ILE A 340 -14.06 -10.58 40.71
CA ILE A 340 -12.61 -10.64 40.45
C ILE A 340 -12.21 -10.00 39.11
N ALA A 341 -13.11 -9.22 38.51
CA ALA A 341 -12.89 -8.55 37.23
C ALA A 341 -12.55 -9.49 36.05
N SER A 342 -13.09 -10.72 36.05
CA SER A 342 -12.95 -11.69 34.97
C SER A 342 -14.19 -11.76 34.08
N ARG A 343 -13.98 -11.81 32.75
CA ARG A 343 -15.05 -12.00 31.76
C ARG A 343 -15.27 -13.46 31.39
N ASP A 344 -14.28 -14.30 31.63
CA ASP A 344 -14.33 -15.70 31.28
C ASP A 344 -15.33 -16.41 32.19
N LYS A 345 -16.17 -17.23 31.58
CA LYS A 345 -17.20 -18.01 32.28
C LYS A 345 -16.81 -19.47 32.49
N GLN A 346 -15.71 -19.88 31.87
CA GLN A 346 -15.02 -21.12 32.13
C GLN A 346 -13.56 -20.77 32.37
N LEU A 347 -13.02 -21.20 33.50
CA LEU A 347 -11.64 -20.93 33.88
C LEU A 347 -10.88 -22.25 33.94
N ASP A 348 -9.78 -22.32 33.21
CA ASP A 348 -8.75 -23.33 33.41
C ASP A 348 -7.72 -22.73 34.38
N VAL A 349 -7.65 -23.27 35.59
CA VAL A 349 -6.84 -22.73 36.68
C VAL A 349 -5.64 -23.64 36.89
N LEU A 350 -4.45 -23.04 36.87
CA LEU A 350 -3.22 -23.70 37.28
C LEU A 350 -3.19 -23.75 38.81
N ASN A 351 -3.13 -24.95 39.35
CA ASN A 351 -2.83 -25.19 40.75
C ASN A 351 -1.36 -25.59 40.89
N ILE A 352 -0.72 -25.06 41.94
CA ILE A 352 0.66 -25.38 42.29
C ILE A 352 0.65 -25.76 43.76
N ASP A 353 0.87 -27.04 44.04
CA ASP A 353 0.89 -27.53 45.41
C ASP A 353 2.17 -27.12 46.15
N LYS A 354 2.25 -27.47 47.44
CA LYS A 354 3.42 -27.14 48.29
C LYS A 354 4.71 -27.87 47.88
N GLU A 355 4.62 -28.89 47.03
CA GLU A 355 5.74 -29.65 46.50
C GLU A 355 6.13 -29.18 45.09
N GLU A 356 5.59 -28.04 44.64
CA GLU A 356 5.78 -27.45 43.29
C GLU A 356 5.22 -28.32 42.14
N ASN A 357 4.34 -29.28 42.44
CA ASN A 357 3.64 -30.01 41.40
C ASN A 357 2.58 -29.11 40.74
N MET A 358 2.51 -29.17 39.41
CA MET A 358 1.56 -28.40 38.62
C MET A 358 0.43 -29.29 38.11
N ASP A 359 -0.79 -28.95 38.47
CA ASP A 359 -2.02 -29.53 37.97
C ASP A 359 -2.99 -28.46 37.50
N PHE A 360 -4.02 -28.88 36.75
CA PHE A 360 -5.03 -27.97 36.23
C PHE A 360 -6.40 -28.47 36.65
N TYR A 361 -7.23 -27.55 37.11
CA TYR A 361 -8.65 -27.80 37.33
C TYR A 361 -9.49 -26.79 36.57
N LYS A 362 -10.73 -27.20 36.24
CA LYS A 362 -11.65 -26.38 35.45
C LYS A 362 -12.85 -25.98 36.29
N LEU A 363 -13.21 -24.70 36.24
CA LEU A 363 -14.43 -24.16 36.84
C LEU A 363 -15.40 -23.68 35.75
N ASP A 364 -16.67 -24.07 35.85
CA ASP A 364 -17.74 -23.63 34.95
C ASP A 364 -18.75 -22.75 35.69
N PHE A 365 -18.72 -21.45 35.42
CA PHE A 365 -19.62 -20.46 36.01
C PHE A 365 -20.92 -20.26 35.21
N ILE A 366 -21.16 -21.07 34.16
CA ILE A 366 -22.42 -21.14 33.42
C ILE A 366 -23.27 -22.29 33.99
N ASN A 367 -22.67 -23.48 34.08
CA ASN A 367 -23.29 -24.70 34.55
C ASN A 367 -22.62 -25.12 35.86
N ILE A 368 -23.15 -24.62 36.98
CA ILE A 368 -22.57 -24.86 38.30
C ILE A 368 -22.64 -26.34 38.65
N ASP A 369 -21.47 -26.92 38.94
CA ASP A 369 -21.38 -28.29 39.48
C ASP A 369 -21.70 -28.27 40.96
N THR A 370 -22.94 -28.63 41.30
CA THR A 370 -23.43 -28.67 42.68
C THR A 370 -22.75 -29.76 43.52
N ASN A 371 -22.12 -30.76 42.89
CA ASN A 371 -21.38 -31.80 43.62
C ASN A 371 -19.95 -31.36 43.97
N ASN A 372 -19.50 -30.22 43.42
CA ASN A 372 -18.13 -29.72 43.60
C ASN A 372 -18.11 -28.21 43.95
N ILE A 373 -18.99 -27.79 44.86
CA ILE A 373 -19.04 -26.40 45.35
C ILE A 373 -17.71 -26.01 46.03
N GLU A 374 -17.04 -26.95 46.69
CA GLU A 374 -15.77 -26.71 47.37
C GLU A 374 -14.68 -26.15 46.45
N SER A 375 -14.60 -26.62 45.19
CA SER A 375 -13.63 -26.08 44.23
C SER A 375 -13.85 -24.58 43.92
N TYR A 376 -15.09 -24.11 43.95
CA TYR A 376 -15.39 -22.68 43.78
C TYR A 376 -15.06 -21.87 45.04
N LEU A 377 -15.22 -22.47 46.23
CA LEU A 377 -14.85 -21.85 47.50
C LEU A 377 -13.34 -21.71 47.63
N GLU A 378 -12.58 -22.77 47.32
CA GLU A 378 -11.13 -22.72 47.39
C GLU A 378 -10.58 -21.72 46.38
N PHE A 379 -11.10 -21.70 45.15
CA PHE A 379 -10.78 -20.64 44.19
C PHE A 379 -11.09 -19.23 44.70
N SER A 380 -12.23 -19.02 45.37
CA SER A 380 -12.59 -17.72 45.94
C SER A 380 -11.69 -17.31 47.10
N LYS A 381 -11.15 -18.28 47.84
CA LYS A 381 -10.16 -18.05 48.89
C LYS A 381 -8.79 -17.72 48.31
N GLU A 382 -8.29 -18.56 47.39
CA GLU A 382 -6.97 -18.42 46.78
C GLU A 382 -6.84 -17.17 45.90
N SER A 383 -7.91 -16.79 45.19
CA SER A 383 -7.96 -15.54 44.42
C SER A 383 -7.97 -14.28 45.30
N GLY A 384 -8.11 -14.43 46.62
CA GLY A 384 -8.22 -13.33 47.57
C GLY A 384 -9.62 -12.69 47.62
N LEU A 385 -10.61 -13.21 46.89
CA LEU A 385 -11.97 -12.69 46.90
C LEU A 385 -12.59 -12.74 48.30
N PHE A 386 -12.42 -13.85 49.03
CA PHE A 386 -12.94 -13.94 50.40
C PHE A 386 -12.24 -12.97 51.36
N ASN A 387 -10.93 -12.77 51.21
CA ASN A 387 -10.21 -11.78 52.00
C ASN A 387 -10.78 -10.37 51.75
N PHE A 388 -10.98 -10.01 50.47
CA PHE A 388 -11.63 -8.76 50.10
C PHE A 388 -13.04 -8.62 50.69
N LEU A 389 -13.90 -9.64 50.55
CA LEU A 389 -15.27 -9.60 51.08
C LEU A 389 -15.31 -9.49 52.62
N GLN A 390 -14.37 -10.14 53.30
CA GLN A 390 -14.32 -10.19 54.75
C GLN A 390 -13.82 -8.89 55.37
N TYR A 391 -12.79 -8.27 54.80
CA TYR A 391 -12.08 -7.16 55.46
C TYR A 391 -12.19 -5.81 54.73
N ASP A 392 -12.36 -5.80 53.41
CA ASP A 392 -12.22 -4.59 52.58
C ASP A 392 -13.54 -4.14 51.93
N ALA A 393 -14.42 -5.09 51.57
CA ALA A 393 -15.72 -4.80 51.01
C ALA A 393 -16.61 -4.12 52.06
N ASN A 394 -17.37 -3.11 51.64
CA ASN A 394 -18.13 -2.29 52.59
C ASN A 394 -19.63 -2.62 52.57
N ARG A 395 -20.42 -2.07 51.64
CA ARG A 395 -21.90 -2.17 51.70
C ARG A 395 -22.60 -2.75 50.48
N SER A 396 -22.04 -2.62 49.28
CA SER A 396 -22.76 -2.96 48.05
C SER A 396 -21.82 -3.58 47.03
N LEU A 397 -21.94 -4.89 46.85
CA LEU A 397 -21.28 -5.62 45.76
C LEU A 397 -21.82 -5.19 44.39
N VAL A 398 -23.06 -4.69 44.33
CA VAL A 398 -23.63 -4.10 43.12
C VAL A 398 -22.84 -2.85 42.72
N ASP A 399 -22.60 -1.92 43.65
CA ASP A 399 -21.83 -0.70 43.39
C ASP A 399 -20.37 -1.00 43.09
N TYR A 400 -19.79 -1.97 43.81
CA TYR A 400 -18.43 -2.47 43.54
C TYR A 400 -18.34 -3.02 42.11
N VAL A 401 -19.23 -3.92 41.69
CA VAL A 401 -19.23 -4.47 40.32
C VAL A 401 -19.53 -3.40 39.29
N TYR A 402 -20.38 -2.42 39.58
CA TYR A 402 -20.58 -1.26 38.70
C TYR A 402 -19.26 -0.49 38.46
N GLY A 403 -18.47 -0.29 39.52
CA GLY A 403 -17.12 0.26 39.44
C GLY A 403 -16.13 -0.64 38.68
N VAL A 404 -16.15 -1.95 38.92
CA VAL A 404 -15.32 -2.95 38.22
C VAL A 404 -15.63 -2.94 36.72
N GLU A 405 -16.90 -2.93 36.33
CA GLU A 405 -17.30 -2.88 34.92
C GLU A 405 -16.86 -1.58 34.24
N ALA A 406 -16.96 -0.44 34.93
CA ALA A 406 -16.41 0.83 34.45
C ALA A 406 -14.87 0.77 34.29
N GLY A 407 -14.17 0.09 35.20
CA GLY A 407 -12.72 -0.16 35.14
C GLY A 407 -12.32 -1.07 33.98
N LEU A 408 -13.00 -2.21 33.82
CA LEU A 408 -12.80 -3.18 32.73
C LEU A 408 -13.13 -2.61 31.35
N ASP A 409 -13.91 -1.53 31.32
CA ASP A 409 -14.19 -0.80 30.10
C ASP A 409 -12.95 -0.11 29.53
N SER A 410 -11.95 0.20 30.36
CA SER A 410 -10.66 0.75 29.92
C SER A 410 -9.91 -0.15 28.95
N ASN A 411 -10.00 -1.47 29.13
CA ASN A 411 -9.41 -2.47 28.22
C ASN A 411 -10.13 -2.52 26.87
N ALA A 412 -11.44 -2.27 26.84
CA ALA A 412 -12.23 -2.21 25.61
C ALA A 412 -11.99 -0.93 24.79
N ARG A 413 -11.33 0.09 25.36
CA ARG A 413 -11.04 1.37 24.67
C ARG A 413 -10.16 1.20 23.43
N LYS A 414 -9.31 0.16 23.37
CA LYS A 414 -8.35 -0.08 22.26
C LYS A 414 -9.02 -0.14 20.87
N ASN A 415 -10.28 -0.58 20.80
CA ASN A 415 -11.02 -0.72 19.54
C ASN A 415 -12.05 0.40 19.30
N ARG A 416 -12.34 1.25 20.29
CA ARG A 416 -13.36 2.29 20.19
C ARG A 416 -13.03 3.40 19.22
N SER A 417 -11.75 3.73 19.07
CA SER A 417 -11.32 4.75 18.12
C SER A 417 -11.69 4.36 16.69
N GLY A 418 -11.55 3.07 16.34
CA GLY A 418 -11.96 2.55 15.02
C GLY A 418 -13.47 2.68 14.81
N SER A 419 -14.27 2.13 15.75
CA SER A 419 -15.73 2.21 15.66
C SER A 419 -16.26 3.65 15.67
N THR A 420 -15.57 4.57 16.35
CA THR A 420 -15.93 5.99 16.33
C THR A 420 -15.65 6.60 14.96
N MET A 421 -14.53 6.23 14.33
CA MET A 421 -14.18 6.66 12.99
C MET A 421 -15.21 6.17 11.96
N GLU A 422 -15.59 4.89 12.01
CA GLU A 422 -16.65 4.30 11.17
C GLU A 422 -17.99 5.04 11.35
N LYS A 423 -18.39 5.33 12.60
CA LYS A 423 -19.62 6.11 12.89
C LYS A 423 -19.56 7.52 12.30
N ILE A 424 -18.42 8.19 12.36
CA ILE A 424 -18.23 9.53 11.78
C ILE A 424 -18.37 9.45 10.25
N LEU A 425 -17.68 8.50 9.61
CA LEU A 425 -17.76 8.28 8.16
C LEU A 425 -19.20 8.02 7.72
N LYS A 426 -19.87 7.06 8.35
CA LYS A 426 -21.26 6.68 8.06
C LYS A 426 -22.22 7.87 8.18
N ARG A 427 -22.10 8.68 9.24
CA ARG A 427 -22.93 9.89 9.41
C ARG A 427 -22.72 10.91 8.30
N ASN A 428 -21.49 11.07 7.81
CA ASN A 428 -21.20 11.96 6.67
C ASN A 428 -21.83 11.42 5.39
N ILE A 429 -21.68 10.13 5.10
CA ILE A 429 -22.26 9.51 3.89
C ILE A 429 -23.79 9.60 3.90
N ILE A 430 -24.46 9.26 5.01
CA ILE A 430 -25.93 9.38 5.15
C ILE A 430 -26.41 10.83 4.93
N LYS A 431 -25.61 11.82 5.35
CA LYS A 431 -25.93 13.23 5.12
C LYS A 431 -25.83 13.59 3.64
N ILE A 432 -24.83 13.05 2.94
CA ILE A 432 -24.59 13.30 1.51
C ILE A 432 -25.62 12.56 0.65
N SER A 433 -26.00 11.33 1.00
CA SER A 433 -27.01 10.55 0.27
C SER A 433 -28.42 11.15 0.30
N LYS A 434 -28.70 12.04 1.26
CA LYS A 434 -29.96 12.83 1.26
C LYS A 434 -29.95 13.97 0.24
N LYS A 435 -28.78 14.37 -0.27
CA LYS A 435 -28.61 15.48 -1.21
C LYS A 435 -28.39 15.00 -2.65
N PHE A 436 -27.75 13.85 -2.82
CA PHE A 436 -27.41 13.28 -4.12
C PHE A 436 -28.08 11.91 -4.28
N ASP A 437 -28.31 11.53 -5.52
CA ASP A 437 -28.90 10.25 -5.89
C ASP A 437 -27.85 9.14 -5.82
N ILE A 438 -27.42 8.82 -4.60
CA ILE A 438 -26.41 7.80 -4.29
C ILE A 438 -26.94 6.79 -3.29
N GLU A 439 -26.62 5.52 -3.52
CA GLU A 439 -26.86 4.41 -2.62
C GLU A 439 -25.62 4.14 -1.77
N HIS A 440 -25.79 3.64 -0.55
CA HIS A 440 -24.66 3.26 0.28
C HIS A 440 -24.96 2.02 1.13
N GLN A 441 -23.91 1.26 1.44
CA GLN A 441 -23.99 0.07 2.29
C GLN A 441 -22.78 0.00 3.23
N SER A 442 -23.07 -0.10 4.54
CA SER A 442 -22.03 -0.39 5.54
C SER A 442 -21.61 -1.86 5.48
N GLN A 443 -20.34 -2.16 5.71
CA GLN A 443 -19.81 -3.53 5.78
C GLN A 443 -20.10 -4.34 4.50
N ALA A 444 -19.99 -3.69 3.34
CA ALA A 444 -20.34 -4.26 2.04
C ALA A 444 -19.35 -5.35 1.62
N THR A 445 -19.87 -6.48 1.13
CA THR A 445 -19.09 -7.56 0.53
C THR A 445 -19.11 -7.48 -1.00
N ALA A 446 -18.16 -8.13 -1.66
CA ALA A 446 -18.16 -8.27 -3.12
C ALA A 446 -19.46 -8.93 -3.64
N SER A 447 -20.00 -9.93 -2.92
CA SER A 447 -21.28 -10.55 -3.25
C SER A 447 -22.44 -9.56 -3.20
N PHE A 448 -22.54 -8.77 -2.13
CA PHE A 448 -23.58 -7.74 -2.02
C PHE A 448 -23.53 -6.76 -3.18
N ILE A 449 -22.32 -6.27 -3.52
CA ILE A 449 -22.09 -5.30 -4.59
C ILE A 449 -22.51 -5.88 -5.95
N LYS A 450 -22.18 -7.15 -6.20
CA LYS A 450 -22.60 -7.85 -7.41
C LYS A 450 -24.11 -8.05 -7.49
N ASP A 451 -24.72 -8.51 -6.40
CA ASP A 451 -26.15 -8.87 -6.36
C ASP A 451 -27.06 -7.63 -6.40
N ASN A 452 -26.64 -6.51 -5.80
CA ASN A 452 -27.48 -5.31 -5.68
C ASN A 452 -27.13 -4.23 -6.72
N TRP A 453 -25.86 -4.10 -7.10
CA TRP A 453 -25.41 -3.05 -8.02
C TRP A 453 -24.87 -3.57 -9.36
N GLY A 454 -24.80 -4.89 -9.54
CA GLY A 454 -24.38 -5.52 -10.80
C GLY A 454 -22.90 -5.31 -11.14
N ILE A 455 -22.07 -4.97 -10.15
CA ILE A 455 -20.65 -4.67 -10.34
C ILE A 455 -19.82 -5.83 -9.77
N ASP A 456 -18.94 -6.40 -10.60
CA ASP A 456 -17.97 -7.39 -10.16
C ASP A 456 -16.69 -6.68 -9.69
N ILE A 457 -16.22 -7.01 -8.49
CA ILE A 457 -15.02 -6.41 -7.90
C ILE A 457 -14.03 -7.51 -7.50
N GLN A 458 -12.76 -7.29 -7.81
CA GLN A 458 -11.70 -8.18 -7.34
C GLN A 458 -11.36 -7.86 -5.89
N VAL A 459 -11.28 -8.89 -5.04
CA VAL A 459 -10.91 -8.76 -3.63
C VAL A 459 -9.80 -9.74 -3.29
N ASP A 460 -8.95 -9.37 -2.33
CA ASP A 460 -7.81 -10.16 -1.85
C ASP A 460 -8.25 -11.43 -1.11
N LYS A 461 -9.49 -11.42 -0.58
CA LYS A 461 -10.14 -12.55 0.10
C LYS A 461 -11.66 -12.48 -0.10
N THR A 462 -12.29 -13.64 -0.32
CA THR A 462 -13.73 -13.77 -0.58
C THR A 462 -14.62 -13.14 0.51
N ALA A 463 -14.12 -13.09 1.75
CA ALA A 463 -14.85 -12.55 2.90
C ALA A 463 -14.53 -11.07 3.24
N ARG A 464 -13.83 -10.32 2.37
CA ARG A 464 -13.54 -8.90 2.63
C ARG A 464 -14.84 -8.10 2.77
N ARG A 465 -14.85 -7.22 3.76
CA ARG A 465 -15.91 -6.24 4.02
C ARG A 465 -15.27 -4.86 3.97
N PHE A 466 -15.79 -3.99 3.12
CA PHE A 466 -15.44 -2.58 3.12
C PHE A 466 -16.27 -1.86 4.17
N ASP A 467 -15.67 -0.94 4.93
CA ASP A 467 -16.38 -0.23 5.99
C ASP A 467 -17.65 0.44 5.47
N GLU A 468 -17.54 1.11 4.33
CA GLU A 468 -18.65 1.65 3.56
C GLU A 468 -18.41 1.46 2.06
N ALA A 469 -19.48 1.23 1.30
CA ALA A 469 -19.47 1.30 -0.15
C ALA A 469 -20.56 2.28 -0.61
N VAL A 470 -20.26 3.11 -1.59
CA VAL A 470 -21.17 4.13 -2.14
C VAL A 470 -21.28 3.94 -3.64
N PHE A 471 -22.50 3.94 -4.17
CA PHE A 471 -22.75 3.75 -5.60
C PHE A 471 -23.62 4.89 -6.15
N CYS A 472 -23.21 5.46 -7.29
CA CYS A 472 -24.00 6.43 -8.04
C CYS A 472 -24.51 5.79 -9.32
N SER A 473 -25.83 5.59 -9.42
CA SER A 473 -26.46 4.93 -10.56
C SER A 473 -26.29 5.69 -11.89
N LYS A 474 -26.20 7.03 -11.82
CA LYS A 474 -26.05 7.94 -12.98
C LYS A 474 -24.66 7.90 -13.60
N SER A 475 -23.62 8.06 -12.78
CA SER A 475 -22.23 8.02 -13.26
C SER A 475 -21.68 6.60 -13.35
N LYS A 476 -22.39 5.62 -12.77
CA LYS A 476 -21.93 4.24 -12.56
C LYS A 476 -20.66 4.15 -11.70
N ASN A 477 -20.35 5.20 -10.94
CA ASN A 477 -19.22 5.20 -10.02
C ASN A 477 -19.53 4.41 -8.76
N LEU A 478 -18.59 3.55 -8.38
CA LEU A 478 -18.53 2.84 -7.12
C LEU A 478 -17.34 3.35 -6.32
N TRP A 479 -17.56 3.74 -5.08
CA TRP A 479 -16.50 4.10 -4.13
C TRP A 479 -16.47 3.09 -2.99
N LEU A 480 -15.35 2.39 -2.87
CA LEU A 480 -15.07 1.43 -1.79
C LEU A 480 -14.24 2.14 -0.74
N ILE A 481 -14.74 2.22 0.49
CA ILE A 481 -14.20 3.11 1.52
C ILE A 481 -13.74 2.29 2.73
N GLU A 482 -12.49 2.51 3.13
CA GLU A 482 -11.90 1.98 4.35
C GLU A 482 -11.54 3.12 5.31
N THR A 483 -11.66 2.91 6.62
CA THR A 483 -11.35 3.93 7.61
C THR A 483 -10.58 3.45 8.83
N ASN A 484 -9.72 4.32 9.36
CA ASN A 484 -9.00 4.04 10.60
C ASN A 484 -8.57 5.33 11.32
N TYR A 485 -8.22 5.19 12.60
CA TYR A 485 -7.72 6.29 13.43
C TYR A 485 -6.51 5.84 14.24
N TYR A 486 -5.40 6.57 14.15
CA TYR A 486 -4.17 6.28 14.88
C TYR A 486 -3.79 7.43 15.81
N GLY A 487 -4.17 7.31 17.09
CA GLY A 487 -3.78 8.28 18.11
C GLY A 487 -2.30 8.25 18.50
N GLY A 488 -1.59 7.15 18.20
CA GLY A 488 -0.18 6.95 18.51
C GLY A 488 0.56 6.24 17.38
N GLY A 489 1.90 6.32 17.40
CA GLY A 489 2.77 5.70 16.41
C GLY A 489 2.80 4.17 16.47
N GLY A 490 3.45 3.53 15.50
CA GLY A 490 3.73 2.08 15.55
C GLY A 490 3.87 1.40 14.19
N SER A 491 4.08 0.09 14.20
CA SER A 491 4.18 -0.74 12.98
C SER A 491 2.84 -0.92 12.27
N LYS A 492 1.72 -0.90 13.02
CA LYS A 492 0.36 -1.14 12.49
C LYS A 492 -0.01 -0.18 11.36
N LEU A 493 0.21 1.11 11.55
CA LEU A 493 -0.09 2.15 10.56
C LEU A 493 0.78 2.05 9.29
N LYS A 494 2.03 1.55 9.41
CA LYS A 494 2.88 1.23 8.24
C LYS A 494 2.33 0.04 7.46
N ALA A 495 1.90 -1.00 8.17
CA ALA A 495 1.30 -2.18 7.56
C ALA A 495 -0.02 -1.84 6.83
N THR A 496 -0.88 -1.03 7.46
CA THR A 496 -2.14 -0.58 6.85
C THR A 496 -1.93 0.29 5.62
N ALA A 497 -0.94 1.19 5.62
CA ALA A 497 -0.58 1.97 4.44
C ALA A 497 -0.23 1.06 3.24
N GLY A 498 0.61 0.04 3.47
CA GLY A 498 0.97 -0.94 2.43
C GLY A 498 -0.21 -1.80 1.98
N GLU A 499 -1.02 -2.30 2.92
CA GLU A 499 -2.22 -3.09 2.61
C GLU A 499 -3.19 -2.30 1.71
N PHE A 500 -3.44 -1.03 2.02
CA PHE A 500 -4.40 -0.21 1.30
C PHE A 500 -3.90 0.26 -0.05
N ILE A 501 -2.58 0.39 -0.25
CA ILE A 501 -1.99 0.55 -1.59
C ILE A 501 -2.29 -0.68 -2.44
N THR A 502 -2.01 -1.88 -1.92
CA THR A 502 -2.30 -3.13 -2.63
C THR A 502 -3.79 -3.30 -2.92
N LEU A 503 -4.66 -2.95 -1.96
CA LEU A 503 -6.09 -3.01 -2.14
C LEU A 503 -6.58 -2.03 -3.20
N ASN A 504 -6.09 -0.78 -3.19
CA ASN A 504 -6.39 0.23 -4.20
C ASN A 504 -6.02 -0.26 -5.61
N GLU A 505 -4.83 -0.85 -5.78
CA GLU A 505 -4.37 -1.39 -7.06
C GLU A 505 -5.20 -2.60 -7.52
N LEU A 506 -5.72 -3.39 -6.59
CA LEU A 506 -6.57 -4.54 -6.89
C LEU A 506 -7.98 -4.13 -7.33
N VAL A 507 -8.58 -3.13 -6.68
CA VAL A 507 -9.98 -2.75 -6.92
C VAL A 507 -10.14 -1.64 -7.97
N SER A 508 -9.13 -0.79 -8.16
CA SER A 508 -9.18 0.37 -9.04
C SER A 508 -8.47 0.03 -10.36
N GLU A 509 -9.23 -0.45 -11.35
CA GLU A 509 -8.71 -0.65 -12.70
C GLU A 509 -8.78 0.66 -13.51
N PRO A 510 -7.80 0.97 -14.38
CA PRO A 510 -7.74 2.23 -15.12
C PRO A 510 -8.95 2.53 -16.04
N LYS A 511 -9.81 1.54 -16.28
CA LYS A 511 -11.02 1.63 -17.12
C LYS A 511 -12.31 1.32 -16.35
N SER A 512 -12.24 1.03 -15.05
CA SER A 512 -13.43 0.78 -14.23
C SER A 512 -13.87 2.04 -13.52
N ASN A 513 -15.18 2.18 -13.31
CA ASN A 513 -15.75 3.25 -12.50
C ASN A 513 -15.62 2.96 -10.98
N ILE A 514 -14.67 2.09 -10.60
CA ILE A 514 -14.46 1.64 -9.22
C ILE A 514 -13.29 2.42 -8.63
N ASN A 515 -13.53 3.05 -7.49
CA ASN A 515 -12.58 3.94 -6.84
C ASN A 515 -12.37 3.51 -5.39
N PHE A 516 -11.13 3.36 -4.98
CA PHE A 516 -10.81 3.19 -3.56
C PHE A 516 -10.66 4.55 -2.86
N VAL A 517 -11.28 4.68 -1.68
CA VAL A 517 -11.20 5.87 -0.83
C VAL A 517 -10.70 5.46 0.54
N TRP A 518 -9.67 6.13 1.02
CA TRP A 518 -9.12 5.89 2.35
C TRP A 518 -9.37 7.09 3.26
N VAL A 519 -10.11 6.88 4.34
CA VAL A 519 -10.35 7.91 5.35
C VAL A 519 -9.55 7.59 6.60
N THR A 520 -8.47 8.34 6.87
CA THR A 520 -7.60 8.13 8.02
C THR A 520 -7.26 9.42 8.74
N ASP A 521 -7.03 9.35 10.05
CA ASP A 521 -6.67 10.51 10.87
C ASP A 521 -5.89 10.09 12.13
N GLY A 522 -5.44 11.08 12.90
CA GLY A 522 -4.79 10.96 14.19
C GLY A 522 -3.30 11.29 14.15
N GLN A 523 -2.81 11.80 15.28
CA GLN A 523 -1.43 12.28 15.45
C GLN A 523 -0.36 11.18 15.25
N GLY A 524 -0.73 9.90 15.29
CA GLY A 524 0.18 8.78 15.05
C GLY A 524 0.87 8.85 13.67
N TRP A 525 0.23 9.47 12.68
CA TRP A 525 0.80 9.63 11.34
C TRP A 525 2.08 10.46 11.29
N HIS A 526 2.34 11.33 12.27
CA HIS A 526 3.63 12.04 12.37
C HIS A 526 4.82 11.07 12.45
N THR A 527 4.61 9.87 12.98
CA THR A 527 5.66 8.84 13.10
C THR A 527 5.84 7.97 11.84
N ALA A 528 4.96 8.10 10.84
CA ALA A 528 5.02 7.32 9.60
C ALA A 528 4.63 8.15 8.38
N ARG A 529 5.19 9.36 8.31
CA ARG A 529 5.01 10.26 7.18
C ARG A 529 5.43 9.62 5.85
N LEU A 530 6.52 8.84 5.83
CA LEU A 530 7.03 8.21 4.59
C LEU A 530 6.07 7.15 4.01
N PRO A 531 5.57 6.15 4.78
CA PRO A 531 4.51 5.25 4.32
C PRO A 531 3.25 5.99 3.87
N LEU A 532 2.85 7.05 4.58
CA LEU A 532 1.68 7.83 4.20
C LEU A 532 1.91 8.58 2.88
N LEU A 533 3.09 9.17 2.67
CA LEU A 533 3.47 9.79 1.40
C LEU A 533 3.39 8.80 0.23
N GLU A 534 3.87 7.58 0.44
CA GLU A 534 3.74 6.49 -0.52
C GLU A 534 2.26 6.23 -0.84
N SER A 535 1.40 6.11 0.18
CA SER A 535 -0.04 5.95 -0.03
C SER A 535 -0.66 7.12 -0.80
N PHE A 536 -0.26 8.38 -0.56
CA PHE A 536 -0.71 9.52 -1.35
C PHE A 536 -0.22 9.51 -2.81
N GLY A 537 0.81 8.72 -3.13
CA GLY A 537 1.27 8.49 -4.50
C GLY A 537 0.43 7.48 -5.27
N HIS A 538 -0.19 6.52 -4.58
CA HIS A 538 -0.96 5.43 -5.20
C HIS A 538 -2.47 5.56 -5.05
N ILE A 539 -2.93 6.04 -3.89
CA ILE A 539 -4.34 6.17 -3.55
C ILE A 539 -4.79 7.59 -3.89
N ARG A 540 -5.75 7.68 -4.81
CA ARG A 540 -6.23 8.97 -5.30
C ARG A 540 -6.96 9.76 -4.22
N TYR A 541 -7.75 9.10 -3.39
CA TYR A 541 -8.62 9.74 -2.39
C TYR A 541 -8.20 9.32 -0.99
N VAL A 542 -7.38 10.16 -0.34
CA VAL A 542 -6.99 10.01 1.07
C VAL A 542 -7.47 11.24 1.84
N PHE A 543 -8.36 11.05 2.81
CA PHE A 543 -9.01 12.13 3.56
C PHE A 543 -8.87 11.98 5.07
N ASN A 544 -8.72 13.10 5.78
CA ASN A 544 -8.82 13.17 7.24
C ASN A 544 -10.15 13.79 7.69
N LEU A 545 -10.39 13.87 8.99
CA LEU A 545 -11.65 14.40 9.54
C LEU A 545 -11.87 15.87 9.19
N LYS A 546 -10.80 16.68 9.06
CA LYS A 546 -10.92 18.07 8.61
C LYS A 546 -11.42 18.13 7.17
N MET A 547 -10.86 17.31 6.28
CA MET A 547 -11.29 17.22 4.88
C MET A 547 -12.74 16.72 4.75
N LEU A 548 -13.16 15.78 5.61
CA LEU A 548 -14.58 15.38 5.67
C LEU A 548 -15.48 16.55 6.05
N LYS A 549 -15.10 17.31 7.10
CA LYS A 549 -15.83 18.52 7.53
C LYS A 549 -15.92 19.57 6.42
N ASP A 550 -14.88 19.68 5.60
CA ASP A 550 -14.79 20.62 4.48
C ASP A 550 -15.55 20.13 3.22
N GLY A 551 -16.23 18.98 3.28
CA GLY A 551 -17.10 18.51 2.20
C GLY A 551 -16.36 17.78 1.06
N TYR A 552 -15.19 17.19 1.33
CA TYR A 552 -14.42 16.47 0.31
C TYR A 552 -15.17 15.24 -0.23
N LEU A 553 -15.86 14.47 0.64
CA LEU A 553 -16.72 13.37 0.19
C LEU A 553 -17.92 13.86 -0.61
N GLU A 554 -18.52 14.98 -0.20
CA GLU A 554 -19.63 15.60 -0.92
C GLU A 554 -19.19 16.02 -2.34
N SER A 555 -17.99 16.59 -2.47
CA SER A 555 -17.41 16.97 -3.75
C SER A 555 -17.02 15.75 -4.61
N LEU A 556 -16.67 14.63 -3.98
CA LEU A 556 -16.30 13.39 -4.66
C LEU A 556 -17.50 12.66 -5.25
N PHE A 557 -18.65 12.67 -4.56
CA PHE A 557 -19.85 11.94 -4.97
C PHE A 557 -20.79 12.74 -5.87
N LYS A 558 -20.56 14.05 -5.98
CA LYS A 558 -21.24 14.94 -6.93
C LYS A 558 -20.83 14.62 -8.37
#